data_AF-A0A822J0C0-F1
#
_entry.id   AF-A0A822J0C0-F1
#
_cell.length_a   1.000
_cell.length_b   1.000
_cell.length_c   1.000
_cell.angle_alpha   90.00
_cell.angle_beta   90.00
_cell.angle_gamma   90.00
#
_symmetry.space_group_name_H-M   'P 1'
#
loop_
_entity.id
_entity.type
_entity.pdbx_description
1 polymer ?
#
loop_
_entity_poly.entity_id
_entity_poly.type
_entity_poly.pdbx_seq_one_letter_code
_entity_poly.pdbx_strand_id
1 'polypeptide(L)'
;MTFRPLVLTAEPGRELRWLGHLLIPGLFDGEHIFIIEPLVAGGVRFIQREIITGLFVPLFAYRLDTETRRGFEDMNHALKLLAEGE
;
A
#
# COMPACT_ATOMS: atom_id res chain seq x y z
N MET A 1 -0.68 19.46 -4.74
CA MET A 1 -0.88 18.63 -5.94
C MET A 1 -2.14 17.81 -5.75
N THR A 2 -2.95 17.63 -6.79
CA THR A 2 -4.13 16.74 -6.72
C THR A 2 -3.71 15.35 -7.18
N PHE A 3 -3.75 14.37 -6.26
CA PHE A 3 -3.52 12.97 -6.58
C PHE A 3 -4.80 12.39 -7.21
N ARG A 4 -4.67 11.78 -8.40
CA ARG A 4 -5.79 11.19 -9.16
C ARG A 4 -5.47 9.73 -9.50
N PRO A 5 -5.57 8.80 -8.53
CA PRO A 5 -5.30 7.39 -8.78
C PRO A 5 -6.44 6.76 -9.59
N LEU A 6 -6.10 5.72 -10.35
CA LEU A 6 -7.08 4.82 -10.95
C LEU A 6 -7.39 3.70 -9.95
N VAL A 7 -8.62 3.66 -9.43
CA VAL A 7 -9.07 2.53 -8.60
C VAL A 7 -9.21 1.30 -9.48
N LEU A 8 -8.48 0.23 -9.14
CA LEU A 8 -8.48 -1.05 -9.85
C LEU A 8 -9.46 -2.04 -9.21
N THR A 9 -9.49 -2.09 -7.87
CA THR A 9 -10.39 -2.96 -7.09
C THR A 9 -10.91 -2.19 -5.88
N ALA A 10 -12.20 -2.32 -5.59
CA ALA A 10 -12.83 -1.79 -4.38
C ALA A 10 -13.88 -2.79 -3.87
N GLU A 11 -13.41 -3.83 -3.19
CA GLU A 11 -14.23 -4.89 -2.59
C GLU A 11 -14.39 -4.65 -1.09
N PRO A 12 -15.60 -4.33 -0.60
CA PRO A 12 -15.85 -4.07 0.81
C PRO A 12 -15.37 -5.22 1.70
N GLY A 13 -14.57 -4.88 2.72
CA GLY A 13 -14.06 -5.83 3.71
C GLY A 13 -13.08 -6.88 3.18
N ARG A 14 -12.59 -6.74 1.94
CA ARG A 14 -11.68 -7.72 1.33
C ARG A 14 -10.47 -7.09 0.68
N GLU A 15 -10.67 -6.19 -0.27
CA GLU A 15 -9.55 -5.63 -1.05
C GLU A 15 -9.82 -4.20 -1.49
N LEU A 16 -8.81 -3.34 -1.36
CA LEU A 16 -8.78 -2.03 -1.99
C LEU A 16 -7.46 -1.89 -2.74
N ARG A 17 -7.54 -1.60 -4.04
CA ARG A 17 -6.39 -1.50 -4.93
C ARG A 17 -6.51 -0.30 -5.84
N TRP A 18 -5.44 0.46 -6.00
CA TRP A 18 -5.37 1.55 -6.97
C TRP A 18 -3.98 1.71 -7.54
N LEU A 19 -3.93 2.28 -8.75
CA LEU A 19 -2.71 2.68 -9.44
C LEU A 19 -2.54 4.19 -9.33
N GLY A 20 -1.45 4.62 -8.70
CA GLY A 20 -1.02 6.01 -8.63
C GLY A 20 0.15 6.30 -9.58
N HIS A 21 0.15 7.49 -10.17
CA HIS A 21 1.28 7.99 -10.96
C HIS A 21 1.97 9.14 -10.21
N LEU A 22 3.27 9.01 -9.95
CA LEU A 22 4.06 10.08 -9.36
C LEU A 22 4.58 10.98 -10.50
N LEU A 23 3.87 12.09 -10.73
CA LEU A 23 4.17 13.15 -11.72
C LEU A 23 3.91 12.78 -13.20
N ILE A 24 4.57 11.75 -13.73
CA ILE A 24 4.45 11.34 -15.15
C ILE A 24 4.23 9.82 -15.19
N PRO A 25 3.14 9.33 -15.83
CA PRO A 25 2.91 7.89 -16.01
C PRO A 25 4.13 7.19 -16.64
N GLY A 26 4.54 6.05 -16.08
CA GLY A 26 5.67 5.25 -16.56
C GLY A 26 7.05 5.63 -15.99
N LEU A 27 7.18 6.78 -15.31
CA LEU A 27 8.43 7.13 -14.61
C LEU A 27 8.47 6.54 -13.20
N PHE A 28 7.34 6.63 -12.48
CA PHE A 28 7.10 6.06 -11.16
C PHE A 28 5.62 5.78 -11.01
N ASP A 29 5.24 4.55 -11.29
CA ASP A 29 3.88 4.06 -11.09
C ASP A 29 3.86 3.18 -9.84
N GLY A 30 2.97 3.50 -8.89
CA GLY A 30 2.80 2.77 -7.65
C GLY A 30 1.41 2.15 -7.60
N GLU A 31 1.32 0.83 -7.69
CA GLU A 31 0.10 0.09 -7.42
C GLU A 31 0.04 -0.23 -5.92
N HIS A 32 -0.90 0.38 -5.22
CA HIS A 32 -1.11 0.16 -3.80
C HIS A 32 -2.25 -0.84 -3.60
N ILE A 33 -2.05 -1.80 -2.71
CA ILE A 33 -2.96 -2.92 -2.47
C ILE A 33 -3.14 -3.08 -0.96
N PHE A 34 -4.39 -3.07 -0.51
CA PHE A 34 -4.79 -3.49 0.83
C PHE A 34 -5.63 -4.75 0.73
N ILE A 35 -5.30 -5.76 1.55
CA ILE A 35 -6.04 -7.01 1.63
C ILE A 35 -6.42 -7.26 3.08
N ILE A 36 -7.65 -7.69 3.30
CA ILE A 36 -8.18 -8.12 4.58
C ILE A 36 -8.50 -9.62 4.46
N GLU A 37 -7.68 -10.44 5.10
CA GLU A 37 -7.87 -11.89 5.11
C GLU A 37 -8.45 -12.34 6.47
N PRO A 38 -9.60 -13.04 6.51
CA PRO A 38 -10.12 -13.57 7.76
C PRO A 38 -9.20 -14.65 8.32
N LEU A 39 -8.98 -14.63 9.64
CA LEU A 39 -8.22 -15.67 10.34
C LEU A 39 -9.16 -16.70 10.97
N VAL A 40 -8.72 -17.98 10.99
CA VAL A 40 -9.54 -19.12 11.47
C VAL A 40 -9.97 -18.95 12.93
N ALA A 41 -9.12 -18.33 13.77
CA ALA A 41 -9.39 -18.12 15.20
C ALA A 41 -10.15 -16.82 15.50
N GLY A 42 -10.65 -16.13 14.47
CA GLY A 42 -11.22 -14.78 14.59
C GLY A 42 -10.19 -13.68 14.31
N GLY A 43 -10.68 -12.46 14.11
CA GLY A 43 -9.87 -11.34 13.63
C GLY A 43 -9.51 -11.44 12.14
N VAL A 44 -8.66 -10.52 11.70
CA VAL A 44 -8.23 -10.44 10.30
C VAL A 44 -6.73 -10.20 10.22
N ARG A 45 -6.10 -10.70 9.16
CA ARG A 45 -4.77 -10.26 8.74
C ARG A 45 -4.95 -9.13 7.74
N PHE A 46 -4.50 -7.94 8.13
CA PHE A 46 -4.36 -6.82 7.22
C PHE A 46 -3.01 -6.92 6.50
N ILE A 47 -3.03 -6.83 5.18
CA ILE A 47 -1.84 -6.86 4.33
C ILE A 47 -1.80 -5.58 3.52
N GLN A 48 -0.77 -4.78 3.73
CA GLN A 48 -0.41 -3.66 2.87
C GLN A 48 0.72 -4.08 1.92
N ARG A 49 0.55 -3.79 0.64
CA ARG A 49 1.55 -4.04 -0.40
C ARG A 49 1.58 -2.87 -1.37
N GLU A 50 2.77 -2.53 -1.83
CA GLU A 50 2.95 -1.61 -2.94
C GLU A 50 3.85 -2.24 -4.00
N ILE A 51 3.41 -2.20 -5.25
CA ILE A 51 4.19 -2.60 -6.42
C ILE A 51 4.61 -1.32 -7.13
N ILE A 52 5.91 -1.05 -7.11
CA ILE A 52 6.48 0.15 -7.72
C ILE A 52 7.16 -0.25 -9.03
N THR A 53 6.76 0.38 -10.12
CA THR A 53 7.32 0.17 -11.46
C THR A 53 7.73 1.51 -12.07
N GLY A 54 8.66 1.47 -13.03
CA GLY A 54 9.14 2.66 -13.71
C GLY A 54 10.63 2.65 -14.00
N LEU A 55 11.06 3.52 -14.91
CA LEU A 55 12.43 3.55 -15.43
C LEU A 55 13.48 3.86 -14.35
N PHE A 56 13.12 4.65 -13.33
CA PHE A 56 14.05 5.10 -12.30
C PHE A 56 14.02 4.29 -11.01
N VAL A 57 13.13 3.30 -10.88
CA VAL A 57 13.03 2.45 -9.68
C VAL A 57 14.37 1.87 -9.22
N PRO A 58 15.28 1.39 -10.10
CA PRO A 58 16.56 0.84 -9.66
C PRO A 58 17.44 1.84 -8.89
N LEU A 59 17.37 3.14 -9.21
CA LEU A 59 18.17 4.17 -8.52
C LEU A 59 17.64 4.48 -7.11
N PHE A 60 16.37 4.16 -6.85
CA PHE A 60 15.72 4.43 -5.57
C PHE A 60 15.42 3.15 -4.78
N ALA A 61 15.72 1.97 -5.31
CA ALA A 61 15.41 0.67 -4.73
C ALA A 61 15.83 0.56 -3.25
N TYR A 62 17.03 1.05 -2.89
CA TYR A 62 17.50 1.05 -1.49
C TYR A 62 16.64 1.94 -0.57
N ARG A 63 16.25 3.14 -1.03
CA ARG A 63 15.38 4.04 -0.25
C ARG A 63 13.96 3.49 -0.13
N LEU A 64 13.46 2.85 -1.18
CA LEU A 64 12.16 2.17 -1.16
C LEU A 64 12.16 1.01 -0.15
N ASP A 65 13.23 0.20 -0.12
CA ASP A 65 13.32 -0.93 0.81
C ASP A 65 13.50 -0.50 2.28
N THR A 66 14.00 0.72 2.53
CA THR A 66 14.26 1.22 3.87
C THR A 66 13.19 2.21 4.36
N GLU A 67 13.10 3.39 3.76
CA GLU A 67 12.23 4.48 4.21
C GLU A 67 10.75 4.19 3.93
N THR A 68 10.42 3.76 2.70
CA THR A 68 9.02 3.46 2.33
C THR A 68 8.49 2.27 3.12
N ARG A 69 9.30 1.20 3.23
CA ARG A 69 8.96 0.04 4.05
C ARG A 69 8.68 0.42 5.51
N ARG A 70 9.55 1.21 6.13
CA ARG A 70 9.35 1.68 7.51
C ARG A 70 8.05 2.46 7.65
N GLY A 71 7.73 3.34 6.70
CA GLY A 71 6.46 4.06 6.69
C GLY A 71 5.23 3.13 6.64
N PHE A 72 5.30 2.02 5.91
CA PHE A 72 4.25 1.00 5.89
C PHE A 72 4.14 0.23 7.21
N GLU A 73 5.28 -0.13 7.80
CA GLU A 73 5.30 -0.78 9.11
C GLU A 73 4.69 0.13 10.19
N ASP A 74 5.06 1.41 10.20
CA ASP A 74 4.51 2.43 11.11
C ASP A 74 2.99 2.63 10.91
N MET A 75 2.52 2.69 9.65
CA MET A 75 1.10 2.81 9.33
C MET A 75 0.31 1.58 9.78
N ASN A 76 0.82 0.37 9.51
CA ASN A 76 0.17 -0.88 9.93
C ASN A 76 0.07 -0.97 11.46
N HIS A 77 1.12 -0.54 12.17
CA HIS A 77 1.10 -0.49 13.62
C HIS A 77 0.03 0.49 14.14
N ALA A 78 -0.01 1.72 13.61
CA ALA A 78 -1.02 2.70 13.99
C ALA A 78 -2.45 2.24 13.67
N LEU A 79 -2.66 1.62 12.50
CA LEU A 79 -3.95 1.08 12.11
C LEU A 79 -4.42 -0.04 13.04
N LYS A 80 -3.50 -0.92 13.44
CA LYS A 80 -3.78 -2.01 14.39
C LYS A 80 -4.29 -1.45 15.72
N LEU A 81 -3.56 -0.50 16.32
CA LEU A 81 -3.95 0.16 17.58
C LEU A 81 -5.35 0.78 17.48
N LEU A 82 -5.61 1.53 16.41
CA LEU A 82 -6.90 2.18 16.18
C LEU A 82 -8.06 1.18 15.99
N ALA A 83 -7.83 0.10 15.24
CA ALA A 83 -8.86 -0.89 14.94
C ALA A 83 -9.18 -1.80 16.13
N GLU A 84 -8.18 -2.08 16.97
CA GLU A 84 -8.30 -2.98 18.11
C GLU A 84 -8.61 -2.24 19.43
N GLY A 85 -8.50 -0.91 19.44
CA GLY A 85 -8.80 -0.08 20.60
C GLY A 85 -7.75 -0.15 21.70
N GLU A 86 -6.49 -0.35 21.33
CA GLU A 86 -5.31 -0.40 22.21
C GLU A 86 -4.67 0.98 22.42
#